data_AF-A0A0F2QM93-F1
#
_entry.id   AF-A0A0F2QM93-F1
#
_cell.length_a   1.000
_cell.length_b   1.000
_cell.length_c   1.000
_cell.angle_alpha   90.00
_cell.angle_beta   90.00
_cell.angle_gamma   90.00
#
_symmetry.space_group_name_H-M   'P 1'
#
loop_
_entity.id
_entity.type
_entity.pdbx_description
1 polymer ?
#
loop_
_entity_poly.entity_id
_entity_poly.type
_entity_poly.pdbx_seq_one_letter_code
_entity_poly.pdbx_strand_id
1 'polypeptide(L)'
;MATTACSSGAGGSRTPDEFRVVTKAPLNVPPDYSLRPPGAGQSLPAEVEAAQADNAAAFGSTLGANASASEKALVAAAGANAISPMIRTELDYEEFKTIRKSKSVADRVMFWRKDNPEDAASAAKDNATGDAPVMIESTSAKPRVKLPGT
;
A
#
# COMPACT_ATOMS: atom_id res chain seq x y z
N MET A 1 48.12 1.83 -15.32
CA MET A 1 47.16 0.71 -15.44
C MET A 1 47.92 -0.59 -15.18
N ALA A 2 47.72 -1.20 -14.01
CA ALA A 2 48.33 -2.47 -13.65
C ALA A 2 47.24 -3.55 -13.69
N THR A 3 47.38 -4.52 -14.59
CA THR A 3 46.49 -5.68 -14.67
C THR A 3 47.08 -6.79 -13.81
N THR A 4 46.46 -7.06 -12.66
CA THR A 4 46.77 -8.20 -11.81
C THR A 4 46.21 -9.47 -12.46
N ALA A 5 47.09 -10.37 -12.89
CA ALA A 5 46.74 -11.70 -13.36
C ALA A 5 46.79 -12.69 -12.18
N CYS A 6 45.70 -13.40 -11.91
CA CYS A 6 45.69 -14.53 -10.98
C CYS A 6 46.21 -15.77 -11.71
N SER A 7 47.45 -16.18 -11.42
CA SER A 7 48.00 -17.47 -11.83
C SER A 7 47.54 -18.56 -10.86
N SER A 8 46.48 -19.29 -11.18
CA SER A 8 46.16 -20.54 -10.50
C SER A 8 47.07 -21.65 -11.05
N GLY A 9 48.22 -21.82 -10.41
CA GLY A 9 49.13 -22.95 -10.63
C GLY A 9 48.53 -24.27 -10.14
N ALA A 10 48.80 -25.33 -10.89
CA ALA A 10 48.30 -26.69 -10.73
C ALA A 10 48.59 -27.32 -9.35
N GLY A 11 47.57 -27.96 -8.78
CA GLY A 11 47.67 -28.89 -7.67
C GLY A 11 46.47 -29.84 -7.73
N GLY A 12 46.72 -31.14 -7.82
CA GLY A 12 45.77 -32.19 -8.22
C GLY A 12 44.43 -32.18 -7.50
N SER A 13 43.44 -32.80 -8.17
CA SER A 13 42.08 -33.02 -7.65
C SER A 13 42.13 -33.62 -6.25
N ARG A 14 41.97 -32.78 -5.22
CA ARG A 14 41.59 -33.21 -3.89
C ARG A 14 40.09 -33.46 -3.94
N THR A 15 39.70 -34.67 -4.38
CA THR A 15 38.31 -35.11 -4.27
C THR A 15 37.88 -35.01 -2.81
N PRO A 16 36.76 -34.32 -2.49
CA PRO A 16 36.29 -34.18 -1.13
C PRO A 16 36.11 -35.55 -0.46
N ASP A 17 36.59 -35.68 0.77
CA ASP A 17 36.44 -36.91 1.56
C ASP A 17 34.98 -37.06 2.02
N GLU A 18 34.28 -38.01 1.42
CA GLU A 18 32.84 -38.26 1.59
C GLU A 18 32.48 -38.79 2.98
N PHE A 19 33.46 -39.28 3.75
CA PHE A 19 33.23 -39.82 5.09
C PHE A 19 33.65 -38.86 6.20
N ARG A 20 34.08 -37.65 5.84
CA ARG A 20 34.51 -36.66 6.82
C ARG A 20 33.31 -36.02 7.50
N VAL A 21 33.03 -36.46 8.73
CA VAL A 21 32.00 -35.87 9.58
C VAL A 21 32.48 -34.51 10.09
N VAL A 22 31.77 -33.44 9.71
CA VAL A 22 31.98 -32.09 10.25
C VAL A 22 30.86 -31.78 11.25
N THR A 23 31.23 -31.35 12.45
CA THR A 23 30.26 -30.90 13.45
C THR A 23 29.74 -29.51 13.07
N LYS A 24 28.41 -29.37 13.01
CA LYS A 24 27.77 -28.07 12.78
C LYS A 24 27.74 -27.28 14.08
N ALA A 25 28.00 -25.97 14.00
CA ALA A 25 27.88 -25.09 15.16
C ALA A 25 26.43 -25.13 15.72
N PRO A 26 26.25 -25.01 17.04
CA PRO A 26 24.92 -25.00 17.65
C PRO A 26 24.09 -23.82 17.14
N LEU A 27 22.78 -24.04 17.00
CA LEU A 27 21.81 -23.02 16.60
C LEU A 27 21.56 -22.06 17.78
N ASN A 28 21.91 -20.78 17.62
CA ASN A 28 21.53 -19.74 18.56
C ASN A 28 20.14 -19.20 18.20
N VAL A 29 19.24 -19.20 19.17
CA VAL A 29 17.94 -18.54 19.04
C VAL A 29 18.17 -17.04 19.18
N PRO A 30 17.76 -16.21 18.19
CA PRO A 30 17.84 -14.76 18.32
C PRO A 30 17.02 -14.29 19.52
N PRO A 31 17.48 -13.30 20.28
CA PRO A 31 16.66 -12.72 21.35
C PRO A 31 15.36 -12.16 20.76
N ASP A 32 14.23 -12.49 21.40
CA ASP A 32 12.94 -11.91 21.04
C ASP A 32 12.95 -10.41 21.36
N TYR A 33 13.14 -9.60 20.32
CA TYR A 33 13.08 -8.15 20.38
C TYR A 33 11.63 -7.69 20.41
N SER A 34 10.94 -7.86 21.55
CA SER A 34 9.70 -7.14 21.83
C SER A 34 10.03 -5.69 22.22
N LEU A 35 10.66 -4.96 21.29
CA LEU A 35 11.07 -3.58 21.51
C LEU A 35 9.82 -2.72 21.62
N ARG A 36 9.68 -2.05 22.77
CA ARG A 36 8.75 -0.94 22.89
C ARG A 36 9.18 0.13 21.87
N PRO A 37 8.24 0.69 21.09
CA PRO A 37 8.54 1.84 20.25
C PRO A 37 9.26 2.92 21.08
N PRO A 38 10.30 3.58 20.51
CA PRO A 38 11.04 4.61 21.22
C PRO A 38 10.07 5.70 21.69
N GLY A 39 10.29 6.21 22.90
CA GLY A 39 9.49 7.32 23.42
C GLY A 39 9.68 8.56 22.55
N ALA A 40 8.66 9.43 22.49
CA ALA A 40 8.77 10.70 21.78
C ALA A 40 9.99 11.50 22.28
N GLY A 41 10.91 11.84 21.37
CA GLY A 41 12.15 12.58 21.68
C GLY A 41 13.39 11.73 21.96
N GLN A 42 13.30 10.40 21.97
CA GLN A 42 14.49 9.53 21.96
C GLN A 42 15.07 9.40 20.55
N SER A 43 16.37 9.12 20.45
CA SER A 43 17.06 8.88 19.17
C SER A 43 16.33 7.79 18.39
N LEU A 44 16.02 8.09 17.12
CA LEU A 44 15.39 7.12 16.24
C LEU A 44 16.33 5.93 16.01
N PRO A 45 15.79 4.73 15.75
CA PRO A 45 16.61 3.60 15.33
C PRO A 45 17.43 3.96 14.09
N ALA A 46 18.68 3.49 14.01
CA ALA A 46 19.57 3.78 12.89
C ALA A 46 18.98 3.32 11.54
N GLU A 47 18.15 2.29 11.55
CA GLU A 47 17.41 1.79 10.39
C GLU A 47 16.42 2.83 9.84
N VAL A 48 15.79 3.63 10.71
CA VAL A 48 14.85 4.68 10.29
C VAL A 48 15.59 5.88 9.72
N GLU A 49 16.73 6.26 10.32
CA GLU A 49 17.57 7.33 9.79
C GLU A 49 18.17 6.95 8.42
N ALA A 50 18.63 5.70 8.26
CA ALA A 50 19.10 5.18 6.97
C ALA A 50 18.00 5.23 5.90
N ALA A 51 16.77 4.79 6.24
CA ALA A 51 15.64 4.86 5.33
C ALA A 51 15.28 6.31 4.92
N GLN A 52 15.37 7.27 5.84
CA GLN A 52 15.15 8.69 5.51
C GLN A 52 16.24 9.24 4.59
N ALA A 53 17.51 8.88 4.85
CA ALA A 53 18.63 9.27 4.01
C ALA A 53 18.54 8.68 2.60
N ASP A 54 18.16 7.41 2.47
CA ASP A 54 17.97 6.74 1.18
C ASP A 54 16.83 7.37 0.37
N ASN A 55 15.71 7.72 1.01
CA ASN A 55 14.62 8.41 0.35
C ASN A 55 15.02 9.81 -0.12
N ALA A 56 15.78 10.54 0.70
CA ALA A 56 16.33 11.85 0.32
C ALA A 56 17.36 11.73 -0.81
N ALA A 57 18.13 10.64 -0.86
CA ALA A 57 19.07 10.36 -1.95
C ALA A 57 18.35 9.95 -3.24
N ALA A 58 17.30 9.13 -3.16
CA ALA A 58 16.56 8.63 -4.31
C ALA A 58 15.69 9.70 -4.97
N PHE A 59 15.00 10.52 -4.16
CA PHE A 59 14.02 11.49 -4.65
C PHE A 59 14.48 12.94 -4.54
N GLY A 60 15.60 13.20 -3.85
CA GLY A 60 16.08 14.55 -3.54
C GLY A 60 15.30 15.20 -2.40
N SER A 61 16.00 15.87 -1.50
CA SER A 61 15.39 16.71 -0.45
C SER A 61 15.18 18.17 -0.90
N THR A 62 15.72 18.54 -2.07
CA THR A 62 15.85 19.94 -2.53
C THR A 62 15.20 20.18 -3.89
N LEU A 63 14.01 19.59 -4.11
CA LEU A 63 13.26 19.80 -5.35
C LEU A 63 13.04 21.30 -5.61
N GLY A 64 13.59 21.81 -6.70
CA GLY A 64 13.49 23.23 -7.07
C GLY A 64 14.54 24.17 -6.46
N ALA A 65 15.53 23.67 -5.70
CA ALA A 65 16.59 24.52 -5.14
C ALA A 65 17.39 25.28 -6.21
N ASN A 66 17.65 24.62 -7.35
CA ASN A 66 18.33 25.21 -8.51
C ASN A 66 17.36 25.67 -9.62
N ALA A 67 16.07 25.83 -9.34
CA ALA A 67 15.11 26.28 -10.34
C ALA A 67 15.41 27.72 -10.80
N SER A 68 15.32 27.94 -12.10
CA SER A 68 15.47 29.24 -12.75
C SER A 68 14.32 30.20 -12.36
N ALA A 69 14.52 31.49 -12.57
CA ALA A 69 13.51 32.50 -12.26
C ALA A 69 12.19 32.28 -13.02
N SER A 70 12.26 31.81 -14.27
CA SER A 70 11.08 31.51 -15.09
C SER A 70 10.30 30.30 -14.58
N GLU A 71 10.99 29.25 -14.11
CA GLU A 71 10.34 28.07 -13.53
C GLU A 71 9.62 28.41 -12.23
N LYS A 72 10.26 29.23 -11.37
CA LYS A 72 9.64 29.72 -10.13
C LYS A 72 8.40 30.57 -10.43
N ALA A 73 8.47 31.44 -11.45
CA ALA A 73 7.32 32.25 -11.87
C ALA A 73 6.16 31.40 -12.40
N LEU A 74 6.46 30.34 -13.17
CA LEU A 74 5.45 29.40 -13.66
C LEU A 74 4.77 28.63 -12.53
N VAL A 75 5.54 28.11 -11.58
CA VAL A 75 5.03 27.39 -10.39
C VAL A 75 4.18 28.31 -9.52
N ALA A 76 4.60 29.57 -9.34
CA ALA A 76 3.83 30.57 -8.62
C ALA A 76 2.50 30.89 -9.33
N ALA A 77 2.52 31.07 -10.65
CA ALA A 77 1.31 31.30 -11.45
C ALA A 77 0.36 30.10 -11.42
N ALA A 78 0.89 28.87 -11.36
CA ALA A 78 0.12 27.65 -11.19
C ALA A 78 -0.42 27.44 -9.76
N GLY A 79 -0.09 28.33 -8.81
CA GLY A 79 -0.49 28.20 -7.40
C GLY A 79 0.18 27.05 -6.65
N ALA A 80 1.22 26.44 -7.22
CA ALA A 80 1.88 25.24 -6.68
C ALA A 80 2.99 25.56 -5.66
N ASN A 81 3.08 26.81 -5.19
CA ASN A 81 4.14 27.27 -4.27
C ASN A 81 3.92 26.91 -2.79
N ALA A 82 2.72 26.41 -2.43
CA ALA A 82 2.30 26.19 -1.04
C ALA A 82 2.00 24.71 -0.73
N ILE A 83 2.73 23.78 -1.34
CA ILE A 83 2.55 22.35 -1.08
C ILE A 83 3.28 21.97 0.21
N SER A 84 2.56 21.35 1.14
CA SER A 84 3.17 20.80 2.36
C SER A 84 4.20 19.72 2.00
N PRO A 85 5.43 19.75 2.54
CA PRO A 85 6.41 18.68 2.36
C PRO A 85 5.89 17.32 2.84
N MET A 86 4.94 17.31 3.77
CA MET A 86 4.32 16.12 4.35
C MET A 86 3.07 15.65 3.59
N ILE A 87 2.76 16.22 2.42
CA ILE A 87 1.52 15.86 1.70
C ILE A 87 1.44 14.37 1.32
N ARG A 88 2.59 13.72 1.08
CA ARG A 88 2.62 12.28 0.78
C ARG A 88 2.20 11.45 1.98
N THR A 89 2.72 11.76 3.18
CA THR A 89 2.33 11.04 4.40
C THR A 89 0.87 11.30 4.78
N GLU A 90 0.38 12.52 4.54
CA GLU A 90 -1.03 12.86 4.76
C GLU A 90 -1.94 12.09 3.78
N LEU A 91 -1.56 12.03 2.51
CA LEU A 91 -2.30 11.29 1.48
C LEU A 91 -2.32 9.79 1.79
N ASP A 92 -1.19 9.22 2.20
CA ASP A 92 -1.11 7.82 2.60
C ASP A 92 -2.09 7.55 3.76
N TYR A 93 -2.11 8.41 4.77
CA TYR A 93 -3.03 8.29 5.90
C TYR A 93 -4.51 8.35 5.48
N GLU A 94 -4.88 9.27 4.59
CA GLU A 94 -6.24 9.38 4.07
C GLU A 94 -6.61 8.22 3.12
N GLU A 95 -5.68 7.69 2.33
CA GLU A 95 -5.92 6.51 1.48
C GLU A 95 -6.19 5.26 2.33
N PHE A 96 -5.45 5.04 3.42
CA PHE A 96 -5.71 3.92 4.33
C PHE A 96 -7.13 3.94 4.91
N LYS A 97 -7.72 5.12 5.10
CA LYS A 97 -9.11 5.29 5.56
C LYS A 97 -10.13 4.84 4.52
N THR A 98 -9.79 4.88 3.23
CA THR A 98 -10.67 4.44 2.13
C THR A 98 -10.67 2.91 2.00
N ILE A 99 -9.53 2.26 2.23
CA ILE A 99 -9.41 0.78 2.22
C ILE A 99 -10.22 0.13 3.36
N ARG A 100 -10.48 0.87 4.45
CA ARG A 100 -11.21 0.39 5.64
C ARG A 100 -12.57 1.08 5.87
N LYS A 101 -13.22 1.64 4.84
CA LYS A 101 -14.60 2.13 5.03
C LYS A 101 -15.53 0.98 5.40
N SER A 102 -16.27 1.13 6.50
CA SER A 102 -17.34 0.21 6.84
C SER A 102 -18.45 0.30 5.79
N LYS A 103 -19.07 -0.84 5.44
CA LYS A 103 -20.22 -0.88 4.54
C LYS A 103 -21.27 0.13 5.01
N SER A 104 -21.75 0.96 4.09
CA SER A 104 -22.79 1.96 4.38
C SER A 104 -24.05 1.29 4.94
N VAL A 105 -24.91 2.04 5.64
CA VAL A 105 -26.16 1.48 6.18
C VAL A 105 -27.04 0.91 5.06
N ALA A 106 -27.12 1.59 3.92
CA ALA A 106 -27.88 1.11 2.76
C ALA A 106 -27.30 -0.19 2.19
N ASP A 107 -25.97 -0.28 2.09
CA ASP A 107 -25.25 -1.46 1.61
C ASP A 107 -25.47 -2.65 2.56
N ARG A 108 -25.46 -2.39 3.88
CA ARG A 108 -25.74 -3.39 4.90
C ARG A 108 -27.17 -3.92 4.81
N VAL A 109 -28.16 -3.07 4.51
CA VAL A 109 -29.55 -3.50 4.34
C VAL A 109 -29.77 -4.24 3.02
N MET A 110 -29.24 -3.73 1.91
CA MET A 110 -29.35 -4.36 0.59
C MET A 110 -28.68 -5.73 0.53
N PHE A 111 -27.53 -5.89 1.21
CA PHE A 111 -26.72 -7.10 1.16
C PHE A 111 -26.63 -7.83 2.50
N TRP A 112 -27.60 -7.65 3.39
CA TRP A 112 -27.61 -8.23 4.75
C TRP A 112 -27.48 -9.76 4.79
N ARG A 113 -27.84 -10.45 3.69
CA ARG A 113 -27.79 -11.92 3.54
C ARG A 113 -26.61 -12.43 2.70
N LYS A 114 -25.80 -11.55 2.14
CA LYS A 114 -24.77 -11.91 1.14
C LYS A 114 -23.51 -12.50 1.76
N ASP A 115 -23.22 -12.17 3.02
CA ASP A 115 -22.00 -12.60 3.71
C ASP A 115 -22.13 -14.03 4.32
N ASN A 116 -23.36 -14.56 4.46
CA ASN A 116 -23.63 -15.92 4.93
C ASN A 116 -23.97 -16.85 3.76
N PRO A 117 -23.20 -17.93 3.49
CA PRO A 117 -23.44 -18.83 2.36
C PRO A 117 -24.78 -19.58 2.44
N GLU A 118 -25.29 -19.81 3.66
CA GLU A 118 -26.55 -20.51 3.94
C GLU A 118 -27.78 -19.65 3.63
N ASP A 119 -27.66 -18.33 3.85
CA ASP A 119 -28.70 -17.35 3.56
C ASP A 119 -28.79 -17.05 2.05
N ALA A 120 -27.67 -17.07 1.33
CA ALA A 120 -27.62 -16.85 -0.12
C ALA A 120 -28.39 -17.95 -0.89
N ALA A 121 -28.25 -19.20 -0.48
CA ALA A 121 -28.98 -20.33 -1.07
C ALA A 121 -30.48 -20.30 -0.76
N SER A 122 -30.87 -19.73 0.39
CA SER A 122 -32.26 -19.58 0.81
C SER A 122 -32.94 -18.38 0.12
N ALA A 123 -32.21 -17.28 -0.09
CA ALA A 123 -32.69 -16.11 -0.82
C ALA A 123 -32.97 -16.39 -2.31
N ALA A 124 -32.21 -17.30 -2.93
CA ALA A 124 -32.48 -17.74 -4.31
C ALA A 124 -33.80 -18.53 -4.44
N LYS A 125 -34.31 -19.09 -3.34
CA LYS A 125 -35.57 -19.85 -3.28
C LYS A 125 -36.75 -19.02 -2.77
N ASP A 126 -36.46 -17.90 -2.11
CA ASP A 126 -37.43 -16.93 -1.59
C ASP A 126 -37.67 -15.82 -2.64
N ASN A 127 -38.20 -16.23 -3.79
CA ASN A 127 -38.69 -15.28 -4.80
C ASN A 127 -40.13 -14.91 -4.42
N ALA A 128 -40.36 -13.63 -4.07
CA ALA A 128 -41.68 -13.10 -3.74
C ALA A 128 -42.74 -13.33 -4.85
N THR A 129 -42.31 -13.65 -6.07
CA THR A 129 -43.18 -13.91 -7.21
C THR A 129 -43.51 -15.40 -7.44
N GLY A 130 -42.98 -16.32 -6.62
CA GLY A 130 -43.27 -17.76 -6.76
C GLY A 130 -43.02 -18.30 -8.17
N ASP A 131 -41.95 -17.83 -8.83
CA ASP A 131 -41.56 -18.15 -10.21
C ASP A 131 -42.54 -17.72 -11.33
N ALA A 132 -43.55 -16.92 -11.00
CA ALA A 132 -44.39 -16.28 -12.03
C ALA A 132 -43.62 -15.14 -12.74
N PRO A 133 -43.86 -14.92 -14.05
CA PRO A 133 -43.26 -13.79 -14.76
C PRO A 133 -43.79 -12.45 -14.23
N VAL A 134 -42.91 -11.61 -13.69
CA VAL A 134 -43.25 -10.23 -13.30
C VAL A 134 -43.17 -9.34 -14.53
N MET A 135 -44.33 -8.87 -15.02
CA MET A 135 -44.37 -7.77 -15.98
C MET A 135 -44.23 -6.44 -15.23
N ILE A 136 -43.04 -5.85 -15.28
CA ILE A 136 -42.80 -4.52 -14.72
C ILE A 136 -43.32 -3.49 -15.73
N GLU A 137 -44.55 -3.03 -15.54
CA GLU A 137 -45.06 -1.88 -16.29
C GLU A 137 -44.42 -0.60 -15.73
N SER A 138 -43.47 -0.04 -16.47
CA SER A 138 -42.96 1.29 -16.17
C SER A 138 -44.07 2.31 -16.49
N THR A 139 -44.66 2.93 -15.48
CA THR A 139 -45.57 4.06 -15.70
C THR A 139 -44.74 5.29 -16.12
N SER A 140 -44.45 5.40 -17.42
CA SER A 140 -43.90 6.63 -18.00
C SER A 140 -44.97 7.72 -18.18
N ALA A 141 -46.20 7.49 -17.71
CA ALA A 141 -47.37 8.28 -18.05
C ALA A 141 -47.61 9.53 -17.17
N LYS A 142 -46.65 9.98 -16.35
CA LYS A 142 -46.72 11.30 -15.72
C LYS A 142 -45.53 12.16 -16.11
N PRO A 143 -45.74 13.31 -16.80
CA PRO A 143 -44.66 14.23 -17.08
C PRO A 143 -44.09 14.71 -15.74
N ARG A 144 -42.78 14.47 -15.54
CA ARG A 144 -42.04 14.89 -14.36
C ARG A 144 -42.13 16.42 -14.28
N VAL A 145 -42.91 16.93 -13.32
CA VAL A 145 -43.00 18.37 -13.05
C VAL A 145 -41.62 18.82 -12.54
N LYS A 146 -40.90 19.60 -13.36
CA LYS A 146 -39.66 20.25 -12.94
C LYS A 146 -40.02 21.36 -11.96
N LEU A 147 -39.52 21.27 -10.74
CA LEU A 147 -39.51 22.41 -9.81
C LEU A 147 -38.55 23.48 -10.38
N PRO A 148 -38.96 24.75 -10.42
CA PRO A 148 -38.04 25.83 -10.79
C PRO A 148 -36.95 25.93 -9.73
N GLY A 149 -35.69 25.83 -10.16
CA GLY A 149 -34.54 25.99 -9.29
C GLY A 149 -34.40 27.44 -8.82
N THR A 150 -33.98 27.61 -7.57
CA THR A 150 -33.30 28.80 -7.07
C THR A 150 -31.80 28.63 -7.23
#